data_AF-A0A8H8YZI2-F1
#
_entry.id   AF-A0A8H8YZI2-F1
#
_cell.length_a   1.000
_cell.length_b   1.000
_cell.length_c   1.000
_cell.angle_alpha   90.00
_cell.angle_beta   90.00
_cell.angle_gamma   90.00
#
_symmetry.space_group_name_H-M   'P 1'
#
loop_
_entity.id
_entity.type
_entity.pdbx_description
1 polymer ?
#
loop_
_entity_poly.entity_id
_entity_poly.type
_entity_poly.pdbx_seq_one_letter_code
_entity_poly.pdbx_strand_id
1 'polypeptide(L)'
;MTNTYQDYFDLLGFKESSSIPGGVQNYDTKNRYGYIGKYQFGEAALFDLGYYSLDNSDRNLFRNDWVGNWSGKNGITSKQDYLHNGAAQEIIVREWHDTLWGRITFLGLDKYAGQILNGNLITVSGMLAASHLIGTGSQSSDVAGLKGYLLSGAVFSPADGNGTTANEYMAVFQGYQTPFTANHDQSHIIEGGAGRDTLTGFGGDDVLIGKEALDSARYHGNAAEYHLAKRPDESWLIEHTNGGWEGSDALIDIERILFSNTALALDLKGNAGITAKILGAVFGPVSISNKVYAGIGLHLLDNGMHFEELMQLAIETALGADATNHAMVVNLLYENVVGFAPSAEEAAYYVELLDHSIYTTASIGVMAADTPLNQANIDLVGLTQTGLEYWPVSA
;
A
#
# COMPACT_ATOMS: atom_id res chain seq x y z
N MET A 1 13.31 -8.58 -21.94
CA MET A 1 12.29 -8.34 -22.99
C MET A 1 11.45 -7.17 -22.50
N THR A 2 11.19 -6.19 -23.34
CA THR A 2 10.40 -5.01 -22.98
C THR A 2 8.92 -5.37 -23.09
N ASN A 3 8.12 -5.19 -22.04
CA ASN A 3 6.68 -5.42 -22.07
C ASN A 3 6.00 -4.31 -22.88
N THR A 4 5.86 -4.50 -24.18
CA THR A 4 5.31 -3.48 -25.09
C THR A 4 3.81 -3.35 -24.95
N TYR A 5 3.24 -2.27 -25.48
CA TYR A 5 1.78 -2.11 -25.49
C TYR A 5 1.06 -3.16 -26.36
N GLN A 6 1.75 -3.76 -27.35
CA GLN A 6 1.18 -4.88 -28.10
C GLN A 6 1.13 -6.15 -27.23
N ASP A 7 2.17 -6.42 -26.44
CA ASP A 7 2.18 -7.57 -25.52
C ASP A 7 1.05 -7.48 -24.50
N TYR A 8 0.67 -6.26 -24.08
CA TYR A 8 -0.50 -6.02 -23.24
C TYR A 8 -1.78 -6.52 -23.91
N PHE A 9 -2.04 -6.12 -25.16
CA PHE A 9 -3.27 -6.50 -25.86
C PHE A 9 -3.28 -7.99 -26.23
N ASP A 10 -2.12 -8.56 -26.53
CA ASP A 10 -1.97 -10.00 -26.74
C ASP A 10 -2.33 -10.79 -25.48
N LEU A 11 -1.88 -10.34 -24.31
CA LEU A 11 -2.27 -10.92 -23.02
C LEU A 11 -3.75 -10.71 -22.69
N LEU A 12 -4.28 -9.52 -22.95
CA LEU A 12 -5.71 -9.24 -22.76
C LEU A 12 -6.56 -10.16 -23.65
N GLY A 13 -6.24 -10.28 -24.93
CA GLY A 13 -6.93 -11.21 -25.83
C GLY A 13 -6.82 -12.66 -25.38
N PHE A 14 -5.68 -13.07 -24.84
CA PHE A 14 -5.53 -14.42 -24.26
C PHE A 14 -6.44 -14.61 -23.03
N LYS A 15 -6.47 -13.65 -22.10
CA LYS A 15 -7.32 -13.72 -20.90
C LYS A 15 -8.81 -13.71 -21.23
N GLU A 16 -9.22 -12.85 -22.15
CA GLU A 16 -10.63 -12.58 -22.46
C GLU A 16 -11.25 -13.65 -23.39
N SER A 17 -10.48 -14.17 -24.34
CA SER A 17 -11.00 -15.08 -25.37
C SER A 17 -10.15 -16.32 -25.64
N SER A 18 -9.08 -16.54 -24.88
CA SER A 18 -8.07 -17.58 -25.17
C SER A 18 -7.40 -17.40 -26.54
N SER A 19 -7.33 -16.17 -27.06
CA SER A 19 -6.55 -15.87 -28.27
C SER A 19 -5.06 -16.10 -28.04
N ILE A 20 -4.36 -16.74 -28.98
CA ILE A 20 -2.95 -17.12 -28.81
C ILE A 20 -2.05 -16.10 -29.51
N PRO A 21 -1.15 -15.39 -28.81
CA PRO A 21 -0.21 -14.44 -29.43
C PRO A 21 0.62 -15.10 -30.54
N GLY A 22 0.68 -14.47 -31.72
CA GLY A 22 1.33 -15.04 -32.91
C GLY A 22 0.67 -16.32 -33.48
N GLY A 23 -0.49 -16.72 -32.94
CA GLY A 23 -1.25 -17.89 -33.32
C GLY A 23 -2.71 -17.55 -33.63
N VAL A 24 -3.60 -18.52 -33.36
CA VAL A 24 -5.03 -18.38 -33.64
C VAL A 24 -5.64 -17.29 -32.75
N GLN A 25 -6.26 -16.32 -33.38
CA GLN A 25 -7.02 -15.25 -32.72
C GLN A 25 -8.50 -15.59 -32.73
N ASN A 26 -9.18 -15.35 -31.60
CA ASN A 26 -10.60 -15.67 -31.41
C ASN A 26 -11.45 -14.40 -31.52
N TYR A 27 -11.49 -13.80 -32.72
CA TYR A 27 -12.30 -12.60 -33.00
C TYR A 27 -13.81 -12.89 -33.11
N ASP A 28 -14.20 -14.13 -33.42
CA ASP A 28 -15.60 -14.54 -33.62
C ASP A 28 -16.14 -15.35 -32.42
N THR A 29 -15.94 -14.85 -31.22
CA THR A 29 -16.41 -15.52 -29.98
C THR A 29 -17.47 -14.71 -29.26
N LYS A 30 -18.32 -15.40 -28.50
CA LYS A 30 -19.31 -14.83 -27.58
C LYS A 30 -19.34 -15.64 -26.29
N ASN A 31 -19.18 -15.00 -25.13
CA ASN A 31 -19.30 -15.71 -23.86
C ASN A 31 -20.76 -15.88 -23.38
N ARG A 32 -20.94 -16.60 -22.27
CA ARG A 32 -22.25 -16.87 -21.66
C ARG A 32 -23.02 -15.62 -21.20
N TYR A 33 -22.32 -14.51 -20.98
CA TYR A 33 -22.87 -13.22 -20.53
C TYR A 33 -23.11 -12.24 -21.69
N GLY A 34 -22.85 -12.67 -22.92
CA GLY A 34 -23.17 -11.90 -24.11
C GLY A 34 -22.05 -11.04 -24.67
N TYR A 35 -20.91 -10.92 -23.98
CA TYR A 35 -19.74 -10.18 -24.48
C TYR A 35 -19.14 -10.88 -25.70
N ILE A 36 -18.62 -10.08 -26.64
CA ILE A 36 -18.19 -10.56 -27.95
C ILE A 36 -16.76 -10.16 -28.32
N GLY A 37 -16.15 -10.93 -29.21
CA GLY A 37 -14.85 -10.61 -29.81
C GLY A 37 -13.64 -11.01 -28.95
N LYS A 38 -12.45 -10.78 -29.49
CA LYS A 38 -11.17 -11.11 -28.86
C LYS A 38 -11.04 -10.51 -27.45
N TYR A 39 -11.60 -9.32 -27.26
CA TYR A 39 -11.48 -8.50 -26.05
C TYR A 39 -12.77 -8.46 -25.22
N GLN A 40 -13.77 -9.29 -25.55
CA GLN A 40 -15.03 -9.42 -24.82
C GLN A 40 -15.73 -8.08 -24.58
N PHE A 41 -16.00 -7.34 -25.66
CA PHE A 41 -16.75 -6.07 -25.58
C PHE A 41 -18.24 -6.30 -25.30
N GLY A 42 -18.81 -5.41 -24.49
CA GLY A 42 -20.25 -5.30 -24.25
C GLY A 42 -20.87 -4.14 -25.03
N GLU A 43 -22.20 -4.08 -25.05
CA GLU A 43 -22.95 -3.03 -25.76
C GLU A 43 -22.68 -1.64 -25.20
N ALA A 44 -22.59 -1.49 -23.88
CA ALA A 44 -22.29 -0.21 -23.24
C ALA A 44 -20.94 0.39 -23.69
N ALA A 45 -19.89 -0.43 -23.77
CA ALA A 45 -18.58 0.03 -24.23
C ALA A 45 -18.59 0.40 -25.72
N LEU A 46 -19.26 -0.39 -26.57
CA LEU A 46 -19.39 -0.04 -28.00
C LEU A 46 -20.33 1.15 -28.24
N PHE A 47 -21.29 1.40 -27.35
CA PHE A 47 -22.11 2.60 -27.34
C PHE A 47 -21.26 3.83 -27.01
N ASP A 48 -20.45 3.77 -25.95
CA ASP A 48 -19.54 4.85 -25.55
C ASP A 48 -18.55 5.23 -26.67
N LEU A 49 -18.12 4.24 -27.46
CA LEU A 49 -17.22 4.41 -28.59
C LEU A 49 -17.92 4.81 -29.90
N GLY A 50 -19.26 4.92 -29.89
CA GLY A 50 -20.07 5.32 -31.04
C GLY A 50 -20.25 4.27 -32.13
N TYR A 51 -19.98 2.99 -31.84
CA TYR A 51 -20.27 1.86 -32.76
C TYR A 51 -21.70 1.35 -32.63
N TYR A 52 -22.30 1.56 -31.46
CA TYR A 52 -23.60 1.01 -31.10
C TYR A 52 -24.53 2.09 -30.57
N SER A 53 -25.83 1.87 -30.66
CA SER A 53 -26.86 2.80 -30.21
C SER A 53 -27.91 2.08 -29.37
N LEU A 54 -28.68 2.83 -28.58
CA LEU A 54 -29.74 2.26 -27.74
C LEU A 54 -30.71 1.42 -28.58
N ASP A 55 -31.02 0.23 -28.09
CA ASP A 55 -32.14 -0.55 -28.59
C ASP A 55 -33.46 0.18 -28.27
N ASN A 56 -34.40 0.12 -29.22
CA ASN A 56 -35.75 0.59 -29.05
C ASN A 56 -36.61 -0.32 -28.15
N SER A 57 -36.17 -1.55 -27.85
CA SER A 57 -36.96 -2.50 -27.07
C SER A 57 -36.97 -2.19 -25.56
N ASP A 58 -35.81 -1.94 -24.95
CA ASP A 58 -35.71 -1.72 -23.49
C ASP A 58 -34.66 -0.67 -23.06
N ARG A 59 -33.86 -0.15 -24.01
CA ARG A 59 -32.78 0.82 -23.79
C ARG A 59 -31.71 0.36 -22.77
N ASN A 60 -31.56 -0.94 -22.53
CA ASN A 60 -30.65 -1.49 -21.54
C ASN A 60 -29.36 -2.07 -22.16
N LEU A 61 -28.31 -1.25 -22.21
CA LEU A 61 -27.00 -1.60 -22.78
C LEU A 61 -26.16 -2.60 -21.96
N PHE A 62 -26.68 -3.10 -20.83
CA PHE A 62 -25.96 -4.06 -19.98
C PHE A 62 -26.41 -5.51 -20.20
N ARG A 63 -27.37 -5.76 -21.11
CA ARG A 63 -27.86 -7.11 -21.43
C ARG A 63 -26.97 -7.84 -22.43
N ASN A 64 -26.27 -7.10 -23.30
CA ASN A 64 -25.44 -7.67 -24.35
C ASN A 64 -26.22 -8.66 -25.25
N ASP A 65 -27.46 -8.31 -25.57
CA ASP A 65 -28.33 -9.14 -26.42
C ASP A 65 -28.11 -8.87 -27.93
N TRP A 66 -27.54 -7.72 -28.26
CA TRP A 66 -27.15 -7.27 -29.59
C TRP A 66 -28.35 -6.96 -30.51
N VAL A 67 -29.45 -6.42 -29.95
CA VAL A 67 -30.70 -6.09 -30.67
C VAL A 67 -30.79 -4.62 -31.16
N GLY A 68 -29.89 -3.74 -30.70
CA GLY A 68 -29.80 -2.32 -31.08
C GLY A 68 -29.13 -2.05 -32.44
N ASN A 69 -29.02 -0.76 -32.82
CA ASN A 69 -28.48 -0.37 -34.13
C ASN A 69 -26.98 -0.11 -34.08
N TRP A 70 -26.30 -0.52 -35.15
CA TRP A 70 -24.88 -0.26 -35.40
C TRP A 70 -24.71 1.01 -36.25
N SER A 71 -23.68 1.80 -35.95
CA SER A 71 -23.50 3.11 -36.58
C SER A 71 -22.86 3.08 -37.97
N GLY A 72 -22.22 1.97 -38.36
CA GLY A 72 -21.39 1.89 -39.57
C GLY A 72 -19.96 2.39 -39.40
N LYS A 73 -19.57 2.87 -38.21
CA LYS A 73 -18.19 3.31 -37.91
C LYS A 73 -17.21 2.17 -38.22
N ASN A 74 -16.13 2.50 -38.92
CA ASN A 74 -15.12 1.54 -39.42
C ASN A 74 -15.69 0.35 -40.21
N GLY A 75 -16.84 0.55 -40.89
CA GLY A 75 -17.48 -0.48 -41.71
C GLY A 75 -18.27 -1.52 -40.93
N ILE A 76 -18.52 -1.30 -39.63
CA ILE A 76 -19.28 -2.23 -38.79
C ILE A 76 -20.76 -1.81 -38.79
N THR A 77 -21.58 -2.52 -39.58
CA THR A 77 -23.03 -2.29 -39.69
C THR A 77 -23.88 -3.35 -39.01
N SER A 78 -23.24 -4.40 -38.47
CA SER A 78 -23.89 -5.48 -37.77
C SER A 78 -22.93 -6.15 -36.79
N LYS A 79 -23.49 -6.96 -35.88
CA LYS A 79 -22.70 -7.85 -35.01
C LYS A 79 -21.80 -8.80 -35.81
N GLN A 80 -22.29 -9.31 -36.93
CA GLN A 80 -21.52 -10.21 -37.78
C GLN A 80 -20.33 -9.49 -38.42
N ASP A 81 -20.50 -8.23 -38.83
CA ASP A 81 -19.40 -7.42 -39.34
C ASP A 81 -18.33 -7.20 -38.26
N TYR A 82 -18.73 -6.93 -37.01
CA TYR A 82 -17.81 -6.79 -35.89
C TYR A 82 -16.98 -8.07 -35.65
N LEU A 83 -17.66 -9.23 -35.58
CA LEU A 83 -17.03 -10.52 -35.28
C LEU A 83 -16.07 -10.98 -36.39
N HIS A 84 -16.38 -10.64 -37.65
CA HIS A 84 -15.53 -10.99 -38.79
C HIS A 84 -14.44 -9.95 -39.12
N ASN A 85 -14.39 -8.83 -38.38
CA ASN A 85 -13.42 -7.76 -38.63
C ASN A 85 -12.41 -7.63 -37.48
N GLY A 86 -11.44 -8.54 -37.46
CA GLY A 86 -10.38 -8.53 -36.44
C GLY A 86 -9.59 -7.22 -36.41
N ALA A 87 -9.30 -6.64 -37.58
CA ALA A 87 -8.60 -5.35 -37.66
C ALA A 87 -9.38 -4.22 -36.96
N ALA A 88 -10.71 -4.19 -37.09
CA ALA A 88 -11.52 -3.23 -36.37
C ALA A 88 -11.53 -3.49 -34.85
N GLN A 89 -11.53 -4.75 -34.40
CA GLN A 89 -11.42 -5.05 -32.96
C GLN A 89 -10.10 -4.55 -32.35
N GLU A 90 -8.99 -4.67 -33.08
CA GLU A 90 -7.67 -4.13 -32.68
C GLU A 90 -7.62 -2.59 -32.63
N ILE A 91 -8.43 -1.91 -33.44
CA ILE A 91 -8.61 -0.45 -33.38
C ILE A 91 -9.48 -0.09 -32.17
N ILE A 92 -10.63 -0.75 -32.03
CA ILE A 92 -11.64 -0.49 -31.00
C ILE A 92 -11.05 -0.61 -29.60
N VAL A 93 -10.20 -1.62 -29.33
CA VAL A 93 -9.59 -1.79 -28.00
C VAL A 93 -8.65 -0.64 -27.62
N ARG A 94 -8.02 0.00 -28.60
CA ARG A 94 -7.16 1.17 -28.38
C ARG A 94 -7.99 2.42 -28.15
N GLU A 95 -9.04 2.64 -28.95
CA GLU A 95 -10.02 3.72 -28.72
C GLU A 95 -10.69 3.57 -27.34
N TRP A 96 -10.92 2.34 -26.91
CA TRP A 96 -11.44 2.04 -25.58
C TRP A 96 -10.47 2.44 -24.48
N HIS A 97 -9.20 2.11 -24.61
CA HIS A 97 -8.17 2.55 -23.68
C HIS A 97 -8.05 4.08 -23.60
N ASP A 98 -8.16 4.80 -24.71
CA ASP A 98 -8.21 6.27 -24.70
C ASP A 98 -9.41 6.78 -23.89
N THR A 99 -10.57 6.13 -24.04
CA THR A 99 -11.80 6.44 -23.28
C THR A 99 -11.62 6.14 -21.79
N LEU A 100 -11.03 4.98 -21.44
CA LEU A 100 -10.78 4.58 -20.07
C LEU A 100 -9.78 5.52 -19.39
N TRP A 101 -8.70 5.89 -20.08
CA TRP A 101 -7.73 6.85 -19.54
C TRP A 101 -8.35 8.23 -19.33
N GLY A 102 -9.18 8.69 -20.27
CA GLY A 102 -9.96 9.92 -20.11
C GLY A 102 -10.88 9.89 -18.88
N ARG A 103 -11.47 8.73 -18.55
CA ARG A 103 -12.29 8.55 -17.34
C ARG A 103 -11.45 8.52 -16.07
N ILE A 104 -10.31 7.83 -16.10
CA ILE A 104 -9.36 7.73 -14.99
C ILE A 104 -8.91 9.12 -14.57
N THR A 105 -8.44 9.91 -15.53
CA THR A 105 -7.98 11.30 -15.33
C THR A 105 -9.12 12.23 -14.94
N PHE A 106 -10.30 12.12 -15.56
CA PHE A 106 -11.47 12.92 -15.18
C PHE A 106 -11.89 12.69 -13.71
N LEU A 107 -11.71 11.47 -13.21
CA LEU A 107 -12.00 11.10 -11.82
C LEU A 107 -10.80 11.38 -10.88
N GLY A 108 -9.67 11.88 -11.39
CA GLY A 108 -8.46 12.15 -10.62
C GLY A 108 -7.84 10.89 -10.00
N LEU A 109 -7.97 9.74 -10.68
CA LEU A 109 -7.46 8.46 -10.20
C LEU A 109 -6.01 8.21 -10.63
N ASP A 110 -5.52 8.94 -11.62
CA ASP A 110 -4.14 8.85 -12.13
C ASP A 110 -3.08 9.16 -11.07
N LYS A 111 -3.42 9.96 -10.05
CA LYS A 111 -2.57 10.18 -8.85
C LYS A 111 -2.17 8.90 -8.10
N TYR A 112 -2.92 7.81 -8.28
CA TYR A 112 -2.60 6.52 -7.68
C TYR A 112 -1.54 5.74 -8.47
N ALA A 113 -1.14 6.18 -9.66
CA ALA A 113 -0.06 5.53 -10.39
C ALA A 113 1.25 5.60 -9.59
N GLY A 114 1.93 4.46 -9.43
CA GLY A 114 3.17 4.33 -8.66
C GLY A 114 2.98 4.07 -7.16
N GLN A 115 1.76 4.20 -6.63
CA GLN A 115 1.47 3.86 -5.23
C GLN A 115 1.48 2.33 -5.03
N ILE A 116 1.73 1.87 -3.80
CA ILE A 116 1.54 0.47 -3.42
C ILE A 116 0.42 0.41 -2.40
N LEU A 117 -0.73 -0.14 -2.79
CA LEU A 117 -1.91 -0.22 -1.92
C LEU A 117 -2.11 -1.66 -1.45
N ASN A 118 -2.03 -1.89 -0.15
CA ASN A 118 -2.13 -3.21 0.49
C ASN A 118 -1.25 -4.27 -0.20
N GLY A 119 0.00 -3.89 -0.53
CA GLY A 119 0.97 -4.73 -1.24
C GLY A 119 0.80 -4.81 -2.77
N ASN A 120 -0.21 -4.16 -3.36
CA ASN A 120 -0.45 -4.14 -4.79
C ASN A 120 0.12 -2.86 -5.43
N LEU A 121 1.14 -3.01 -6.28
CA LEU A 121 1.65 -1.90 -7.07
C LEU A 121 0.61 -1.42 -8.08
N ILE A 122 0.22 -0.16 -7.98
CA ILE A 122 -0.71 0.47 -8.90
C ILE A 122 0.07 1.04 -10.09
N THR A 123 -0.26 0.60 -11.30
CA THR A 123 0.40 1.04 -12.53
C THR A 123 -0.63 1.54 -13.53
N VAL A 124 -0.23 2.43 -14.44
CA VAL A 124 -1.11 2.91 -15.52
C VAL A 124 -1.71 1.75 -16.33
N SER A 125 -0.89 0.77 -16.71
CA SER A 125 -1.35 -0.42 -17.44
C SER A 125 -2.30 -1.29 -16.61
N GLY A 126 -2.03 -1.48 -15.32
CA GLY A 126 -2.90 -2.20 -14.41
C GLY A 126 -4.25 -1.50 -14.19
N MET A 127 -4.25 -0.16 -14.08
CA MET A 127 -5.47 0.66 -13.97
C MET A 127 -6.35 0.57 -15.21
N LEU A 128 -5.76 0.54 -16.42
CA LEU A 128 -6.49 0.31 -17.66
C LEU A 128 -7.11 -1.09 -17.68
N ALA A 129 -6.36 -2.12 -17.27
CA ALA A 129 -6.85 -3.49 -17.21
C ALA A 129 -8.01 -3.63 -16.21
N ALA A 130 -7.84 -3.12 -14.99
CA ALA A 130 -8.89 -3.13 -13.97
C ALA A 130 -10.13 -2.33 -14.44
N SER A 131 -9.94 -1.19 -15.11
CA SER A 131 -11.05 -0.43 -15.69
C SER A 131 -11.76 -1.17 -16.82
N HIS A 132 -11.03 -1.96 -17.64
CA HIS A 132 -11.63 -2.83 -18.65
C HIS A 132 -12.48 -3.93 -18.01
N LEU A 133 -12.00 -4.52 -16.91
CA LEU A 133 -12.66 -5.62 -16.21
C LEU A 133 -13.94 -5.19 -15.47
N ILE A 134 -13.85 -4.14 -14.64
CA ILE A 134 -14.91 -3.75 -13.69
C ILE A 134 -15.46 -2.35 -13.91
N GLY A 135 -15.04 -1.66 -14.98
CA GLY A 135 -15.36 -0.27 -15.24
C GLY A 135 -14.52 0.69 -14.38
N THR A 136 -14.41 1.95 -14.82
CA THR A 136 -13.63 2.97 -14.09
C THR A 136 -14.33 3.47 -12.82
N GLY A 137 -15.67 3.45 -12.78
CA GLY A 137 -16.49 4.06 -11.72
C GLY A 137 -17.12 5.39 -12.17
N SER A 138 -17.66 6.17 -11.23
CA SER A 138 -18.32 7.44 -11.51
C SER A 138 -18.12 8.46 -10.38
N GLN A 139 -18.49 9.72 -10.63
CA GLN A 139 -18.51 10.75 -9.58
C GLN A 139 -19.57 10.48 -8.50
N SER A 140 -20.62 9.70 -8.80
CA SER A 140 -21.74 9.43 -7.91
C SER A 140 -21.55 8.20 -7.00
N SER A 141 -20.42 7.50 -7.12
CA SER A 141 -20.12 6.31 -6.31
C SER A 141 -18.65 6.26 -5.95
N ASP A 142 -18.36 5.97 -4.68
CA ASP A 142 -17.01 5.77 -4.14
C ASP A 142 -16.68 4.29 -3.94
N VAL A 143 -17.58 3.39 -4.35
CA VAL A 143 -17.43 1.93 -4.12
C VAL A 143 -17.46 1.11 -5.40
N ALA A 144 -17.69 1.74 -6.56
CA ALA A 144 -17.82 1.05 -7.84
C ALA A 144 -16.57 1.21 -8.72
N GLY A 145 -16.26 0.15 -9.48
CA GLY A 145 -15.19 0.12 -10.47
C GLY A 145 -13.80 0.35 -9.89
N LEU A 146 -12.87 0.79 -10.74
CA LEU A 146 -11.51 1.16 -10.35
C LEU A 146 -11.49 2.21 -9.22
N LYS A 147 -12.38 3.21 -9.26
CA LYS A 147 -12.47 4.23 -8.20
C LYS A 147 -12.68 3.60 -6.83
N GLY A 148 -13.67 2.73 -6.68
CA GLY A 148 -13.94 2.06 -5.40
C GLY A 148 -12.82 1.13 -4.95
N TYR A 149 -12.18 0.44 -5.90
CA TYR A 149 -10.98 -0.35 -5.63
C TYR A 149 -9.85 0.51 -5.03
N LEU A 150 -9.51 1.63 -5.67
CA LEU A 150 -8.42 2.51 -5.21
C LEU A 150 -8.74 3.17 -3.87
N LEU A 151 -9.95 3.71 -3.68
CA LEU A 151 -10.35 4.36 -2.43
C LEU A 151 -10.42 3.41 -1.23
N SER A 152 -10.52 2.10 -1.47
CA SER A 152 -10.44 1.08 -0.41
C SER A 152 -9.02 0.72 0.00
N GLY A 153 -7.99 1.22 -0.71
CA GLY A 153 -6.61 0.76 -0.56
C GLY A 153 -6.38 -0.64 -1.12
N ALA A 154 -7.04 -0.99 -2.22
CA ALA A 154 -7.00 -2.33 -2.82
C ALA A 154 -7.44 -3.48 -1.88
N VAL A 155 -8.08 -3.16 -0.75
CA VAL A 155 -8.71 -4.14 0.16
C VAL A 155 -10.00 -4.68 -0.45
N PHE A 156 -10.84 -3.79 -0.97
CA PHE A 156 -12.02 -4.18 -1.73
C PHE A 156 -11.63 -4.42 -3.18
N SER A 157 -11.61 -5.69 -3.57
CA SER A 157 -11.25 -6.13 -4.93
C SER A 157 -12.42 -6.83 -5.61
N PRO A 158 -13.31 -6.08 -6.30
CA PRO A 158 -14.41 -6.65 -7.07
C PRO A 158 -13.94 -7.72 -8.06
N ALA A 159 -14.80 -8.71 -8.27
CA ALA A 159 -14.58 -9.76 -9.27
C ALA A 159 -15.56 -9.63 -10.43
N ASP A 160 -15.15 -10.08 -11.61
CA ASP A 160 -16.04 -10.26 -12.76
C ASP A 160 -16.96 -11.49 -12.59
N GLY A 161 -17.78 -11.78 -13.60
CA GLY A 161 -18.67 -12.95 -13.60
C GLY A 161 -17.95 -14.32 -13.58
N ASN A 162 -16.63 -14.34 -13.77
CA ASN A 162 -15.80 -15.55 -13.71
C ASN A 162 -15.00 -15.67 -12.41
N GLY A 163 -15.09 -14.68 -11.51
CA GLY A 163 -14.37 -14.65 -10.24
C GLY A 163 -12.98 -14.02 -10.33
N THR A 164 -12.58 -13.48 -11.48
CA THR A 164 -11.30 -12.79 -11.63
C THR A 164 -11.38 -11.41 -11.01
N THR A 165 -10.42 -11.11 -10.14
CA THR A 165 -10.46 -9.92 -9.27
C THR A 165 -9.67 -8.73 -9.85
N ALA A 166 -10.00 -7.52 -9.38
CA ALA A 166 -9.21 -6.32 -9.69
C ALA A 166 -7.73 -6.44 -9.28
N ASN A 167 -7.43 -7.02 -8.11
CA ASN A 167 -6.06 -7.33 -7.67
C ASN A 167 -5.32 -8.21 -8.69
N GLU A 168 -5.97 -9.26 -9.19
CA GLU A 168 -5.37 -10.13 -10.21
C GLU A 168 -5.05 -9.36 -11.50
N TYR A 169 -5.96 -8.54 -12.00
CA TYR A 169 -5.71 -7.75 -13.23
C TYR A 169 -4.65 -6.67 -12.99
N MET A 170 -4.67 -5.99 -11.85
CA MET A 170 -3.63 -5.02 -11.48
C MET A 170 -2.25 -5.66 -11.49
N ALA A 171 -2.11 -6.85 -10.90
CA ALA A 171 -0.84 -7.57 -10.81
C ALA A 171 -0.39 -8.18 -12.15
N VAL A 172 -1.31 -8.76 -12.93
CA VAL A 172 -1.00 -9.41 -14.21
C VAL A 172 -0.60 -8.40 -15.29
N PHE A 173 -1.25 -7.23 -15.30
CA PHE A 173 -1.02 -6.20 -16.30
C PHE A 173 -0.08 -5.09 -15.82
N GLN A 174 0.68 -5.30 -14.73
CA GLN A 174 1.65 -4.31 -14.26
C GLN A 174 2.86 -4.19 -15.20
N GLY A 175 3.38 -2.97 -15.34
CA GLY A 175 4.66 -2.72 -16.00
C GLY A 175 4.67 -2.83 -17.54
N TYR A 176 3.51 -2.84 -18.19
CA TYR A 176 3.42 -2.74 -19.65
C TYR A 176 3.54 -1.28 -20.09
N GLN A 177 4.22 -1.05 -21.21
CA GLN A 177 4.25 0.26 -21.85
C GLN A 177 2.84 0.66 -22.27
N THR A 178 2.51 1.92 -22.07
CA THR A 178 1.27 2.53 -22.55
C THR A 178 1.58 3.92 -23.13
N PRO A 179 0.74 4.48 -24.01
CA PRO A 179 0.90 5.85 -24.47
C PRO A 179 0.47 6.90 -23.42
N PHE A 180 0.04 6.47 -22.24
CA PHE A 180 -0.49 7.31 -21.18
C PHE A 180 0.52 7.46 -20.04
N THR A 181 0.48 8.63 -19.39
CA THR A 181 1.35 8.97 -18.26
C THR A 181 0.52 9.72 -17.22
N ALA A 182 0.68 9.34 -15.95
CA ALA A 182 0.18 10.15 -14.84
C ALA A 182 1.09 11.39 -14.66
N ASN A 183 0.52 12.50 -14.22
CA ASN A 183 1.28 13.70 -13.92
C ASN A 183 1.69 13.69 -12.44
N HIS A 184 2.97 13.47 -12.18
CA HIS A 184 3.53 13.39 -10.83
C HIS A 184 4.21 14.69 -10.39
N ASP A 185 3.98 15.81 -11.11
CA ASP A 185 4.56 17.13 -10.79
C ASP A 185 3.52 18.09 -10.17
N GLN A 186 2.34 17.59 -9.80
CA GLN A 186 1.23 18.38 -9.26
C GLN A 186 0.96 18.00 -7.80
N SER A 187 0.47 18.97 -7.03
CA SER A 187 -0.07 18.71 -5.69
C SER A 187 -1.33 17.84 -5.75
N HIS A 188 -1.33 16.77 -4.98
CA HIS A 188 -2.42 15.83 -4.82
C HIS A 188 -2.78 15.62 -3.35
N ILE A 189 -4.00 15.12 -3.14
CA ILE A 189 -4.39 14.44 -1.90
C ILE A 189 -4.46 12.96 -2.24
N ILE A 190 -3.62 12.14 -1.61
CA ILE A 190 -3.51 10.70 -1.86
C ILE A 190 -3.91 9.98 -0.58
N GLU A 191 -4.92 9.12 -0.68
CA GLU A 191 -5.46 8.36 0.46
C GLU A 191 -5.12 6.87 0.28
N GLY A 192 -4.48 6.25 1.28
CA GLY A 192 -4.10 4.84 1.28
C GLY A 192 -5.33 3.94 1.26
N GLY A 193 -6.16 4.01 2.31
CA GLY A 193 -7.35 3.17 2.41
C GLY A 193 -7.40 2.43 3.74
N ALA A 194 -7.86 1.18 3.73
CA ALA A 194 -7.91 0.36 4.96
C ALA A 194 -6.74 -0.65 5.04
N GLY A 195 -5.87 -0.64 4.04
CA GLY A 195 -4.80 -1.62 3.87
C GLY A 195 -3.48 -1.11 4.44
N ARG A 196 -2.42 -1.93 4.38
CA ARG A 196 -1.06 -1.47 4.65
C ARG A 196 -0.49 -0.85 3.39
N ASP A 197 -0.45 0.47 3.32
CA ASP A 197 -0.16 1.21 2.11
C ASP A 197 1.23 1.84 2.14
N THR A 198 1.85 1.96 0.96
CA THR A 198 3.03 2.80 0.75
C THR A 198 2.70 3.90 -0.24
N LEU A 199 2.66 5.12 0.29
CA LEU A 199 2.33 6.33 -0.44
C LEU A 199 3.60 7.10 -0.82
N THR A 200 3.61 7.69 -2.01
CA THR A 200 4.68 8.50 -2.57
C THR A 200 4.05 9.76 -3.17
N GLY A 201 4.40 10.94 -2.68
CA GLY A 201 3.89 12.22 -3.24
C GLY A 201 4.39 12.47 -4.66
N PHE A 202 5.65 12.06 -4.91
CA PHE A 202 6.44 12.49 -6.07
C PHE A 202 6.70 14.00 -5.99
N GLY A 203 6.50 14.77 -7.06
CA GLY A 203 6.71 16.21 -7.04
C GLY A 203 5.41 16.99 -6.86
N GLY A 204 5.55 18.24 -6.43
CA GLY A 204 4.42 19.04 -5.94
C GLY A 204 4.40 19.06 -4.41
N ASP A 205 3.41 19.74 -3.85
CA ASP A 205 3.18 19.78 -2.40
C ASP A 205 1.94 18.94 -2.09
N ASP A 206 2.12 17.72 -1.59
CA ASP A 206 1.08 16.71 -1.46
C ASP A 206 0.52 16.59 -0.04
N VAL A 207 -0.64 15.92 0.06
CA VAL A 207 -1.19 15.42 1.32
C VAL A 207 -1.30 13.90 1.21
N LEU A 208 -0.51 13.18 2.01
CA LEU A 208 -0.51 11.72 2.08
C LEU A 208 -1.26 11.29 3.34
N ILE A 209 -2.34 10.53 3.16
CA ILE A 209 -3.24 10.10 4.23
C ILE A 209 -3.25 8.57 4.26
N GLY A 210 -2.61 7.94 5.25
CA GLY A 210 -2.57 6.47 5.35
C GLY A 210 -3.94 5.87 5.73
N LYS A 211 -4.49 6.36 6.85
CA LYS A 211 -5.75 5.97 7.53
C LYS A 211 -5.60 4.78 8.47
N GLU A 212 -6.14 3.62 8.11
CA GLU A 212 -6.14 2.44 8.98
C GLU A 212 -4.94 1.54 8.64
N ALA A 213 -4.59 0.65 9.57
CA ALA A 213 -3.42 -0.22 9.48
C ALA A 213 -2.09 0.55 9.62
N LEU A 214 -1.02 0.02 9.04
CA LEU A 214 0.33 0.55 9.16
C LEU A 214 0.77 1.04 7.79
N ASP A 215 0.98 2.34 7.69
CA ASP A 215 1.23 3.02 6.44
C ASP A 215 2.61 3.65 6.39
N SER A 216 3.14 3.72 5.17
CA SER A 216 4.46 4.24 4.89
C SER A 216 4.41 5.37 3.89
N ALA A 217 5.08 6.48 4.17
CA ALA A 217 5.43 7.47 3.15
C ALA A 217 6.83 7.19 2.61
N ARG A 218 6.99 7.14 1.28
CA ARG A 218 8.27 6.88 0.61
C ARG A 218 8.81 8.15 -0.04
N TYR A 219 10.11 8.37 0.16
CA TYR A 219 10.89 9.45 -0.42
C TYR A 219 12.13 8.89 -1.13
N HIS A 220 12.50 9.50 -2.25
CA HIS A 220 13.59 8.98 -3.10
C HIS A 220 14.99 9.40 -2.63
N GLY A 221 15.10 10.51 -1.91
CA GLY A 221 16.35 11.03 -1.36
C GLY A 221 16.76 10.37 -0.05
N ASN A 222 17.90 10.80 0.49
CA ASN A 222 18.36 10.40 1.82
C ASN A 222 17.66 11.23 2.89
N ALA A 223 17.53 10.71 4.12
CA ALA A 223 16.85 11.44 5.22
C ALA A 223 17.40 12.86 5.47
N ALA A 224 18.71 13.09 5.26
CA ALA A 224 19.34 14.39 5.45
C ALA A 224 18.94 15.45 4.40
N GLU A 225 18.29 15.04 3.32
CA GLU A 225 17.78 15.93 2.27
C GLU A 225 16.41 16.50 2.62
N TYR A 226 15.79 16.07 3.73
CA TYR A 226 14.47 16.49 4.16
C TYR A 226 14.49 17.15 5.53
N HIS A 227 13.61 18.15 5.69
CA HIS A 227 13.29 18.72 6.99
C HIS A 227 11.94 18.18 7.46
N LEU A 228 11.90 17.59 8.64
CA LEU A 228 10.68 17.04 9.24
C LEU A 228 10.23 17.92 10.41
N ALA A 229 8.95 18.28 10.43
CA ALA A 229 8.35 19.09 11.48
C ALA A 229 6.97 18.56 11.88
N LYS A 230 6.79 18.25 13.17
CA LYS A 230 5.49 17.85 13.70
C LYS A 230 4.58 19.06 13.89
N ARG A 231 3.33 18.96 13.43
CA ARG A 231 2.32 20.03 13.52
C ARG A 231 1.43 19.87 14.75
N PRO A 232 0.73 20.93 15.20
CA PRO A 232 -0.17 20.87 16.36
C PRO A 232 -1.37 19.93 16.23
N ASP A 233 -1.74 19.57 15.00
CA ASP A 233 -2.81 18.60 14.69
C ASP A 233 -2.29 17.15 14.62
N GLU A 234 -1.06 16.92 15.12
CA GLU A 234 -0.33 15.64 15.10
C GLU A 234 0.11 15.16 13.71
N SER A 235 -0.25 15.86 12.63
CA SER A 235 0.29 15.60 11.30
C SER A 235 1.76 15.99 11.20
N TRP A 236 2.46 15.48 10.19
CA TRP A 236 3.85 15.84 9.91
C TRP A 236 3.94 16.66 8.64
N LEU A 237 4.80 17.67 8.65
CA LEU A 237 5.31 18.32 7.46
C LEU A 237 6.68 17.76 7.15
N ILE A 238 6.90 17.37 5.90
CA ILE A 238 8.22 16.98 5.40
C ILE A 238 8.53 17.78 4.15
N GLU A 239 9.67 18.47 4.16
CA GLU A 239 10.05 19.40 3.10
C GLU A 239 11.37 18.94 2.50
N HIS A 240 11.40 18.72 1.19
CA HIS A 240 12.65 18.50 0.50
C HIS A 240 13.49 19.79 0.51
N THR A 241 14.63 19.73 1.18
CA THR A 241 15.50 20.88 1.37
C THR A 241 16.11 21.35 0.05
N ASN A 242 16.58 22.61 0.01
CA ASN A 242 17.24 23.23 -1.14
C ASN A 242 16.39 23.27 -2.43
N GLY A 243 15.06 23.18 -2.31
CA GLY A 243 14.14 23.22 -3.45
C GLY A 243 14.25 22.01 -4.35
N GLY A 244 14.43 20.82 -3.77
CA GLY A 244 14.39 19.58 -4.54
C GLY A 244 12.99 19.24 -5.05
N TRP A 245 12.92 18.23 -5.89
CA TRP A 245 11.76 18.00 -6.76
C TRP A 245 10.56 17.36 -6.06
N GLU A 246 10.74 16.76 -4.87
CA GLU A 246 9.65 16.15 -4.08
C GLU A 246 8.90 17.15 -3.17
N GLY A 247 9.14 18.45 -3.33
CA GLY A 247 8.34 19.51 -2.70
C GLY A 247 8.17 19.44 -1.18
N SER A 248 7.01 19.89 -0.70
CA SER A 248 6.64 19.94 0.72
C SER A 248 5.31 19.23 1.01
N ASP A 249 5.37 18.10 1.71
CA ASP A 249 4.23 17.20 1.93
C ASP A 249 3.69 17.26 3.35
N ALA A 250 2.37 17.05 3.47
CA ALA A 250 1.70 16.79 4.74
C ALA A 250 1.38 15.30 4.90
N LEU A 251 1.85 14.69 5.98
CA LEU A 251 1.61 13.28 6.32
C LEU A 251 0.58 13.18 7.46
N ILE A 252 -0.50 12.46 7.19
CA ILE A 252 -1.60 12.22 8.13
C ILE A 252 -1.78 10.71 8.25
N ASP A 253 -1.86 10.20 9.49
CA ASP A 253 -1.99 8.76 9.76
C ASP A 253 -0.94 7.94 9.01
N ILE A 254 0.34 8.35 9.12
CA ILE A 254 1.50 7.64 8.57
C ILE A 254 2.41 7.24 9.72
N GLU A 255 2.71 5.95 9.85
CA GLU A 255 3.54 5.42 10.92
C GLU A 255 5.02 5.33 10.54
N ARG A 256 5.34 5.23 9.25
CA ARG A 256 6.69 5.01 8.75
C ARG A 256 7.06 6.02 7.65
N ILE A 257 8.29 6.52 7.68
CA ILE A 257 8.90 7.23 6.54
C ILE A 257 10.06 6.39 6.02
N LEU A 258 10.06 6.12 4.72
CA LEU A 258 11.07 5.34 4.02
C LEU A 258 11.90 6.27 3.14
N PHE A 259 13.15 6.50 3.51
CA PHE A 259 14.15 7.17 2.68
C PHE A 259 15.00 6.14 1.93
N SER A 260 15.83 6.60 0.99
CA SER A 260 16.74 5.71 0.25
C SER A 260 17.81 5.04 1.11
N ASN A 261 18.17 5.62 2.26
CA ASN A 261 19.28 5.14 3.11
C ASN A 261 18.89 4.72 4.54
N THR A 262 17.67 5.05 4.99
CA THR A 262 17.21 4.82 6.37
C THR A 262 15.69 4.95 6.44
N ALA A 263 15.12 4.65 7.61
CA ALA A 263 13.70 4.87 7.85
C ALA A 263 13.44 5.49 9.23
N LEU A 264 12.29 6.15 9.36
CA LEU A 264 11.80 6.71 10.63
C LEU A 264 10.47 6.07 11.00
N ALA A 265 10.28 5.75 12.28
CA ALA A 265 9.01 5.30 12.83
C ALA A 265 8.41 6.41 13.72
N LEU A 266 7.18 6.82 13.42
CA LEU A 266 6.52 8.02 13.97
C LEU A 266 5.51 7.71 15.08
N ASP A 267 5.08 6.45 15.19
CA ASP A 267 4.05 5.98 16.12
C ASP A 267 4.61 5.74 17.53
N LEU A 268 5.11 6.78 18.18
CA LEU A 268 5.67 6.68 19.54
C LEU A 268 4.62 6.35 20.63
N LYS A 269 3.33 6.38 20.29
CA LYS A 269 2.24 5.83 21.11
C LYS A 269 1.96 4.34 20.83
N GLY A 270 2.52 3.80 19.75
CA GLY A 270 2.39 2.43 19.26
C GLY A 270 3.74 1.69 19.21
N ASN A 271 4.04 1.06 18.08
CA ASN A 271 5.13 0.08 17.95
C ASN A 271 6.53 0.72 18.08
N ALA A 272 6.73 1.94 17.59
CA ALA A 272 7.99 2.66 17.81
C ALA A 272 8.24 2.96 19.29
N GLY A 273 7.19 3.37 20.02
CA GLY A 273 7.27 3.64 21.45
C GLY A 273 7.57 2.37 22.25
N ILE A 274 6.90 1.27 21.92
CA ILE A 274 7.18 -0.04 22.53
C ILE A 274 8.64 -0.43 22.28
N THR A 275 9.09 -0.37 21.02
CA THR A 275 10.47 -0.71 20.65
C THR A 275 11.48 0.15 21.43
N ALA A 276 11.32 1.47 21.45
CA ALA A 276 12.21 2.37 22.17
C ALA A 276 12.27 2.08 23.68
N LYS A 277 11.13 1.79 24.31
CA LYS A 277 11.07 1.43 25.74
C LYS A 277 11.79 0.12 26.04
N ILE A 278 11.65 -0.89 25.19
CA ILE A 278 12.36 -2.18 25.32
C ILE A 278 13.87 -1.96 25.17
N LEU A 279 14.29 -1.19 24.15
CA LEU A 279 15.69 -0.84 23.93
C LEU A 279 16.30 -0.20 25.19
N GLY A 280 15.64 0.82 25.74
CA GLY A 280 16.06 1.49 26.96
C GLY A 280 16.18 0.55 28.15
N ALA A 281 15.17 -0.28 28.41
CA ALA A 281 15.10 -1.12 29.60
C ALA A 281 16.04 -2.34 29.54
N VAL A 282 16.21 -2.94 28.36
CA VAL A 282 16.93 -4.22 28.22
C VAL A 282 18.36 -4.02 27.75
N PHE A 283 18.61 -3.05 26.88
CA PHE A 283 19.92 -2.80 26.27
C PHE A 283 20.54 -1.46 26.68
N GLY A 284 19.88 -0.74 27.59
CA GLY A 284 20.30 0.56 28.10
C GLY A 284 19.92 1.72 27.17
N PRO A 285 19.90 2.96 27.67
CA PRO A 285 19.39 4.12 26.92
C PRO A 285 20.19 4.43 25.64
N VAL A 286 21.50 4.17 25.60
CA VAL A 286 22.33 4.40 24.39
C VAL A 286 21.89 3.54 23.21
N SER A 287 21.20 2.42 23.47
CA SER A 287 20.74 1.50 22.43
C SER A 287 19.63 2.06 21.53
N ILE A 288 19.00 3.19 21.88
CA ILE A 288 18.03 3.86 20.99
C ILE A 288 18.63 4.23 19.63
N SER A 289 19.95 4.45 19.56
CA SER A 289 20.68 4.76 18.33
C SER A 289 21.07 3.50 17.54
N ASN A 290 20.78 2.31 18.05
CA ASN A 290 21.05 1.04 17.36
C ASN A 290 19.94 0.73 16.36
N LYS A 291 20.13 1.21 15.12
CA LYS A 291 19.18 1.08 14.01
C LYS A 291 18.84 -0.36 13.65
N VAL A 292 19.75 -1.31 13.89
CA VAL A 292 19.50 -2.75 13.67
C VAL A 292 18.47 -3.24 14.66
N TYR A 293 18.67 -2.97 15.96
CA TYR A 293 17.75 -3.47 16.99
C TYR A 293 16.41 -2.76 16.93
N ALA A 294 16.39 -1.45 16.67
CA ALA A 294 15.15 -0.72 16.40
C ALA A 294 14.39 -1.36 15.22
N GLY A 295 15.09 -1.69 14.13
CA GLY A 295 14.48 -2.33 12.97
C GLY A 295 13.90 -3.71 13.25
N ILE A 296 14.62 -4.55 14.01
CA ILE A 296 14.13 -5.87 14.42
C ILE A 296 12.89 -5.75 15.31
N GLY A 297 12.92 -4.88 16.33
CA GLY A 297 11.79 -4.67 17.24
C GLY A 297 10.54 -4.19 16.51
N LEU A 298 10.70 -3.17 15.65
CA LEU A 298 9.62 -2.66 14.80
C LEU A 298 9.08 -3.74 13.88
N HIS A 299 9.96 -4.48 13.17
CA HIS A 299 9.53 -5.54 12.26
C HIS A 299 8.68 -6.60 12.96
N LEU A 300 9.06 -7.03 14.15
CA LEU A 300 8.32 -8.05 14.90
C LEU A 300 6.94 -7.53 15.36
N LEU A 301 6.88 -6.33 15.92
CA LEU A 301 5.60 -5.72 16.34
C LEU A 301 4.69 -5.41 15.15
N ASP A 302 5.25 -4.88 14.06
CA ASP A 302 4.51 -4.58 12.83
C ASP A 302 3.95 -5.86 12.18
N ASN A 303 4.53 -7.03 12.49
CA ASN A 303 4.03 -8.35 12.07
C ASN A 303 3.20 -9.07 13.14
N GLY A 304 2.77 -8.35 14.19
CA GLY A 304 1.76 -8.82 15.15
C GLY A 304 2.29 -9.40 16.44
N MET A 305 3.62 -9.39 16.68
CA MET A 305 4.17 -9.74 17.99
C MET A 305 3.67 -8.75 19.05
N HIS A 306 3.31 -9.24 20.23
CA HIS A 306 2.85 -8.40 21.33
C HIS A 306 4.03 -7.88 22.19
N PHE A 307 3.77 -6.82 22.96
CA PHE A 307 4.78 -6.16 23.81
C PHE A 307 5.49 -7.16 24.75
N GLU A 308 4.74 -7.99 25.48
CA GLU A 308 5.36 -8.97 26.40
C GLU A 308 6.19 -10.03 25.65
N GLU A 309 5.77 -10.46 24.46
CA GLU A 309 6.51 -11.44 23.66
C GLU A 309 7.84 -10.85 23.17
N LEU A 310 7.82 -9.60 22.69
CA LEU A 310 9.04 -8.92 22.29
C LEU A 310 9.95 -8.63 23.50
N MET A 311 9.38 -8.29 24.65
CA MET A 311 10.15 -8.09 25.88
C MET A 311 10.85 -9.39 26.31
N GLN A 312 10.14 -10.52 26.29
CA GLN A 312 10.72 -11.83 26.57
C GLN A 312 11.88 -12.13 25.62
N LEU A 313 11.67 -11.95 24.31
CA LEU A 313 12.72 -12.15 23.31
C LEU A 313 13.93 -11.24 23.54
N ALA A 314 13.71 -9.98 23.90
CA ALA A 314 14.78 -9.03 24.18
C ALA A 314 15.62 -9.46 25.40
N ILE A 315 14.97 -9.87 26.49
CA ILE A 315 15.66 -10.33 27.71
C ILE A 315 16.44 -11.62 27.43
N GLU A 316 15.85 -12.57 26.72
CA GLU A 316 16.53 -13.80 26.28
C GLU A 316 17.72 -13.50 25.38
N THR A 317 17.60 -12.50 24.50
CA THR A 317 18.71 -12.06 23.64
C THR A 317 19.83 -11.42 24.45
N ALA A 318 19.51 -10.64 25.48
CA ALA A 318 20.49 -9.95 26.31
C ALA A 318 21.24 -10.90 27.27
N LEU A 319 20.55 -11.87 27.86
CA LEU A 319 21.10 -12.74 28.91
C LEU A 319 21.42 -14.17 28.44
N GLY A 320 20.88 -14.61 27.30
CA GLY A 320 21.02 -16.00 26.85
C GLY A 320 20.46 -16.98 27.89
N ALA A 321 21.27 -17.97 28.29
CA ALA A 321 20.87 -18.97 29.27
C ALA A 321 20.53 -18.36 30.65
N ASP A 322 21.10 -17.20 30.98
CA ASP A 322 20.89 -16.52 32.26
C ASP A 322 19.53 -15.81 32.34
N ALA A 323 18.75 -15.76 31.26
CA ALA A 323 17.40 -15.19 31.27
C ALA A 323 16.43 -15.95 32.21
N THR A 324 16.77 -17.19 32.58
CA THR A 324 16.01 -17.98 33.57
C THR A 324 16.39 -17.66 35.02
N ASN A 325 17.43 -16.87 35.25
CA ASN A 325 17.87 -16.45 36.57
C ASN A 325 17.23 -15.09 36.92
N HIS A 326 16.22 -15.11 37.80
CA HIS A 326 15.48 -13.91 38.19
C HIS A 326 16.37 -12.79 38.75
N ALA A 327 17.45 -13.10 39.46
CA ALA A 327 18.38 -12.09 39.95
C ALA A 327 19.13 -11.39 38.79
N MET A 328 19.50 -12.15 37.75
CA MET A 328 20.15 -11.58 36.56
C MET A 328 19.19 -10.70 35.76
N VAL A 329 17.92 -11.12 35.62
CA VAL A 329 16.86 -10.32 34.99
C VAL A 329 16.65 -9.00 35.73
N VAL A 330 16.47 -9.05 37.05
CA VAL A 330 16.26 -7.85 37.87
C VAL A 330 17.46 -6.91 37.80
N ASN A 331 18.68 -7.43 37.93
CA ASN A 331 19.89 -6.61 37.85
C ASN A 331 20.02 -5.92 36.47
N LEU A 332 19.80 -6.65 35.37
CA LEU A 332 19.85 -6.09 34.02
C LEU A 332 18.88 -4.90 33.86
N LEU A 333 17.61 -5.13 34.19
CA LEU A 333 16.57 -4.11 34.03
C LEU A 333 16.84 -2.90 34.94
N TYR A 334 17.20 -3.16 36.20
CA TYR A 334 17.43 -2.10 37.18
C TYR A 334 18.66 -1.25 36.81
N GLU A 335 19.77 -1.88 36.40
CA GLU A 335 20.96 -1.15 35.99
C GLU A 335 20.71 -0.26 34.77
N ASN A 336 19.99 -0.76 33.77
CA ASN A 336 19.68 0.00 32.57
C ASN A 336 18.70 1.15 32.82
N VAL A 337 17.70 0.95 33.68
CA VAL A 337 16.68 1.95 33.98
C VAL A 337 17.16 2.96 35.03
N VAL A 338 17.88 2.52 36.06
CA VAL A 338 18.28 3.38 37.19
C VAL A 338 19.71 3.92 37.02
N GLY A 339 20.56 3.24 36.26
CA GLY A 339 21.94 3.62 35.97
C GLY A 339 22.98 3.06 36.95
N PHE A 340 22.57 2.25 37.92
CA PHE A 340 23.45 1.54 38.85
C PHE A 340 22.77 0.27 39.38
N ALA A 341 23.56 -0.64 39.95
CA ALA A 341 23.07 -1.92 40.47
C ALA A 341 22.12 -1.71 41.67
N PRO A 342 21.03 -2.50 41.77
CA PRO A 342 20.14 -2.44 42.93
C PRO A 342 20.87 -2.83 44.21
N SER A 343 20.43 -2.28 45.34
CA SER A 343 20.81 -2.83 46.65
C SER A 343 20.29 -4.27 46.83
N ALA A 344 20.84 -4.99 47.81
CA ALA A 344 20.41 -6.37 48.08
C ALA A 344 18.92 -6.44 48.44
N GLU A 345 18.41 -5.46 49.18
CA GLU A 345 17.01 -5.37 49.57
C GLU A 345 16.09 -5.04 48.38
N GLU A 346 16.50 -4.11 47.50
CA GLU A 346 15.74 -3.77 46.29
C GLU A 346 15.69 -4.95 45.32
N ALA A 347 16.82 -5.62 45.10
CA ALA A 347 16.88 -6.81 44.24
C ALA A 347 15.99 -7.93 44.80
N ALA A 348 16.07 -8.21 46.11
CA ALA A 348 15.27 -9.25 46.76
C ALA A 348 13.76 -9.03 46.56
N TYR A 349 13.29 -7.78 46.66
CA TYR A 349 11.87 -7.46 46.45
C TYR A 349 11.37 -7.89 45.07
N TYR A 350 12.08 -7.53 44.00
CA TYR A 350 11.66 -7.88 42.64
C TYR A 350 11.88 -9.37 42.32
N VAL A 351 12.92 -9.99 42.86
CA VAL A 351 13.17 -11.43 42.71
C VAL A 351 12.04 -12.24 43.36
N GLU A 352 11.59 -11.87 44.56
CA GLU A 352 10.47 -12.54 45.23
C GLU A 352 9.16 -12.47 44.41
N LEU A 353 8.94 -11.38 43.68
CA LEU A 353 7.78 -11.25 42.78
C LEU A 353 7.83 -12.25 41.62
N LEU A 354 9.03 -12.52 41.08
CA LEU A 354 9.23 -13.50 40.01
C LEU A 354 9.19 -14.95 40.54
N ASP A 355 9.84 -15.22 41.68
CA ASP A 355 9.87 -16.55 42.30
C ASP A 355 8.47 -17.03 42.71
N HIS A 356 7.62 -16.12 43.19
CA HIS A 356 6.22 -16.41 43.50
C HIS A 356 5.28 -16.30 42.30
N SER A 357 5.81 -16.09 41.08
CA SER A 357 5.04 -15.97 39.84
C SER A 357 3.95 -14.89 39.89
N ILE A 358 4.17 -13.82 40.68
CA ILE A 358 3.31 -12.62 40.66
C ILE A 358 3.52 -11.86 39.36
N TYR A 359 4.77 -11.84 38.88
CA TYR A 359 5.14 -11.38 37.54
C TYR A 359 5.87 -12.50 36.79
N THR A 360 5.85 -12.42 35.47
CA THR A 360 6.73 -13.18 34.60
C THR A 360 7.97 -12.34 34.28
N THR A 361 9.00 -12.95 33.72
CA THR A 361 10.18 -12.21 33.21
C THR A 361 9.77 -11.15 32.19
N ALA A 362 8.85 -11.47 31.29
CA ALA A 362 8.28 -10.52 30.35
C ALA A 362 7.54 -9.37 31.05
N SER A 363 6.62 -9.65 31.97
CA SER A 363 5.76 -8.61 32.55
C SER A 363 6.51 -7.71 33.56
N ILE A 364 7.55 -8.21 34.24
CA ILE A 364 8.45 -7.34 35.02
C ILE A 364 9.33 -6.47 34.11
N GLY A 365 9.74 -6.99 32.95
CA GLY A 365 10.44 -6.23 31.91
C GLY A 365 9.57 -5.09 31.39
N VAL A 366 8.31 -5.38 31.04
CA VAL A 366 7.33 -4.36 30.60
C VAL A 366 7.13 -3.30 31.68
N MET A 367 7.00 -3.70 32.96
CA MET A 367 6.91 -2.76 34.07
C MET A 367 8.11 -1.82 34.12
N ALA A 368 9.34 -2.35 34.01
CA ALA A 368 10.56 -1.55 34.00
C ALA A 368 10.59 -0.58 32.79
N ALA A 369 10.19 -1.07 31.61
CA ALA A 369 10.16 -0.32 30.37
C ALA A 369 9.15 0.84 30.38
N ASP A 370 8.01 0.67 31.06
CA ASP A 370 6.97 1.70 31.19
C ASP A 370 7.24 2.72 32.29
N THR A 371 8.30 2.55 33.11
CA THR A 371 8.63 3.53 34.15
C THR A 371 8.87 4.93 33.55
N PRO A 372 8.44 6.01 34.24
CA PRO A 372 8.78 7.38 33.82
C PRO A 372 10.29 7.62 33.72
N LEU A 373 11.08 6.90 34.54
CA LEU A 373 12.54 6.99 34.51
C LEU A 373 13.10 6.43 33.19
N ASN A 374 12.67 5.24 32.75
CA ASN A 374 13.10 4.71 31.46
C ASN A 374 12.68 5.61 30.30
N GLN A 375 11.43 6.10 30.31
CA GLN A 375 10.93 7.02 29.28
C GLN A 375 11.74 8.32 29.21
N ALA A 376 12.20 8.84 30.35
CA ALA A 376 13.08 10.00 30.40
C ALA A 376 14.49 9.67 29.91
N ASN A 377 15.05 8.51 30.27
CA ASN A 377 16.40 8.10 29.86
C ASN A 377 16.54 7.94 28.34
N ILE A 378 15.47 7.50 27.67
CA ILE A 378 15.43 7.34 26.21
C ILE A 378 14.95 8.59 25.47
N ASP A 379 14.68 9.69 26.20
CA ASP A 379 14.07 10.90 25.69
C ASP A 379 12.83 10.62 24.82
N LEU A 380 11.89 9.82 25.34
CA LEU A 380 10.70 9.42 24.58
C LEU A 380 9.90 10.63 24.10
N VAL A 381 9.88 11.72 24.90
CA VAL A 381 9.26 12.99 24.52
C VAL A 381 9.96 13.60 23.31
N GLY A 382 11.30 13.66 23.29
CA GLY A 382 12.07 14.09 22.13
C GLY A 382 11.81 13.23 20.89
N LEU A 383 11.77 11.90 21.06
CA LEU A 383 11.44 10.96 19.97
C LEU A 383 10.05 11.21 19.38
N THR A 384 9.07 11.73 20.14
CA THR A 384 7.77 12.11 19.57
C THR A 384 7.84 13.25 18.55
N GLN A 385 8.95 14.00 18.53
CA GLN A 385 9.21 15.13 17.63
C GLN A 385 10.16 14.78 16.49
N THR A 386 10.90 13.68 16.58
CA THR A 386 11.91 13.29 15.57
C THR A 386 11.68 11.91 14.94
N GLY A 387 10.87 11.06 15.57
CA GLY A 387 10.74 9.65 15.20
C GLY A 387 11.89 8.78 15.74
N LEU A 388 11.69 7.46 15.71
CA LEU A 388 12.73 6.47 15.97
C LEU A 388 13.37 6.04 14.65
N GLU A 389 14.68 6.30 14.49
CA GLU A 389 15.41 5.91 13.28
C GLU A 389 15.80 4.43 13.31
N TYR A 390 15.61 3.74 12.18
CA TYR A 390 15.88 2.31 12.08
C TYR A 390 16.31 1.89 10.66
N TRP A 391 16.89 0.69 10.57
CA TRP A 391 17.11 0.01 9.29
C TRP A 391 16.00 -1.01 9.06
N PRO A 392 15.21 -0.88 7.98
CA PRO A 392 14.19 -1.87 7.65
C PRO A 392 14.79 -3.27 7.51
N VAL A 393 14.14 -4.26 8.14
CA VAL A 393 14.49 -5.66 7.95
C VAL A 393 14.03 -6.06 6.55
N SER A 394 14.95 -6.56 5.73
CA SER A 394 14.60 -7.12 4.42
C SER A 394 13.78 -8.39 4.61
N ALA A 395 12.65 -8.49 3.89
CA ALA A 395 11.85 -9.71 3.81
C ALA A 395 12.59 -10.83 3.07
#